data_AF-A0A4Q4CZ56-F1
#
_entry.id   AF-A0A4Q4CZ56-F1
#
_cell.length_a   1.000
_cell.length_b   1.000
_cell.length_c   1.000
_cell.angle_alpha   90.00
_cell.angle_beta   90.00
_cell.angle_gamma   90.00
#
_symmetry.space_group_name_H-M   'P 1'
#
loop_
_entity.id
_entity.type
_entity.pdbx_description
1 polymer ?
#
loop_
_entity_poly.entity_id
_entity_poly.type
_entity_poly.pdbx_seq_one_letter_code
_entity_poly.pdbx_strand_id
1 'polypeptide(L)'
;LTAILVVTEIQVSPRFRRRSVASTLLSAAASYGDENDCEFVVASIPAHAREPNRYLTKLGFNQIAVLRAISSSKLRSRLTGKVTHSRDTGKLIAVRRTLRRRHGGRTKA
;
A
#
# COMPACT_ATOMS: atom_id res chain seq x y z
N LEU A 1 4.42 -28.03 4.79
CA LEU A 1 4.11 -26.63 4.47
C LEU A 1 2.90 -26.68 3.55
N THR A 2 1.78 -26.07 3.91
CA THR A 2 0.60 -25.99 3.04
C THR A 2 0.95 -25.16 1.79
N ALA A 3 0.77 -25.73 0.61
CA ALA A 3 0.93 -24.99 -0.64
C ALA A 3 -0.30 -24.10 -0.87
N ILE A 4 -0.05 -22.88 -1.35
CA ILE A 4 -1.10 -21.90 -1.61
C ILE A 4 -0.92 -21.31 -3.01
N LEU A 5 -2.02 -21.13 -3.72
CA LEU A 5 -2.05 -20.40 -4.98
C LEU A 5 -2.42 -18.95 -4.71
N VAL A 6 -1.57 -18.02 -5.13
CA VAL A 6 -1.84 -16.58 -5.00
C VAL A 6 -2.21 -16.01 -6.36
N VAL A 7 -3.47 -15.60 -6.50
CA VAL A 7 -3.95 -14.78 -7.62
C VAL A 7 -3.55 -13.33 -7.32
N THR A 8 -2.48 -12.88 -7.97
CA THR A 8 -1.92 -11.54 -7.78
C THR A 8 -2.79 -10.44 -8.38
N GLU A 9 -3.44 -10.73 -9.50
CA GLU A 9 -4.31 -9.80 -10.22
C GLU A 9 -5.41 -10.54 -10.97
N ILE A 10 -6.63 -9.99 -10.97
CA ILE A 10 -7.75 -10.43 -11.80
C ILE A 10 -8.42 -9.21 -12.42
N GLN A 11 -8.48 -9.18 -13.75
CA GLN A 11 -9.06 -8.07 -14.50
C GLN A 11 -10.13 -8.58 -15.46
N VAL A 12 -11.28 -7.90 -15.46
CA VAL A 12 -12.34 -8.12 -16.43
C VAL A 12 -12.68 -6.78 -17.06
N SER A 13 -12.50 -6.71 -18.38
CA SER A 13 -12.87 -5.53 -19.16
C SER A 13 -14.35 -5.16 -18.89
N PRO A 14 -14.67 -3.87 -18.69
CA PRO A 14 -16.03 -3.42 -18.39
C PRO A 14 -17.09 -3.96 -19.36
N ARG A 15 -16.73 -4.14 -20.65
CA ARG A 15 -17.63 -4.66 -21.70
C ARG A 15 -18.08 -6.10 -21.46
N PHE A 16 -17.31 -6.88 -20.68
CA PHE A 16 -17.56 -8.30 -20.40
C PHE A 16 -17.98 -8.58 -18.95
N ARG A 17 -18.23 -7.54 -18.15
CA ARG A 17 -18.75 -7.72 -16.78
C ARG A 17 -20.18 -8.27 -16.80
N ARG A 18 -20.57 -8.92 -15.69
CA ARG A 18 -21.87 -9.60 -15.53
C ARG A 18 -22.12 -10.73 -16.54
N ARG A 19 -21.07 -11.24 -17.19
CA ARG A 19 -21.09 -12.40 -18.10
C ARG A 19 -20.31 -13.59 -17.52
N SER A 20 -20.23 -13.68 -16.19
CA SER A 20 -19.51 -14.73 -15.46
C SER A 20 -18.00 -14.89 -15.75
N VAL A 21 -17.37 -13.98 -16.50
CA VAL A 21 -15.94 -14.06 -16.87
C VAL A 21 -15.02 -14.21 -15.65
N ALA A 22 -15.24 -13.42 -14.61
CA ALA A 22 -14.45 -13.54 -13.37
C ALA A 22 -14.59 -14.92 -12.70
N SER A 23 -15.78 -15.52 -12.80
CA SER A 23 -16.05 -16.85 -12.24
C SER A 23 -15.28 -17.92 -13.00
N THR A 24 -15.26 -17.82 -14.34
CA THR A 24 -14.50 -18.73 -15.19
C THR A 24 -13.00 -18.62 -14.92
N LEU A 25 -12.47 -17.40 -14.77
CA LEU A 25 -11.06 -17.18 -14.44
C LEU A 25 -10.69 -17.77 -13.07
N LEU A 26 -11.53 -17.55 -12.05
CA LEU A 26 -11.30 -18.11 -10.72
C LEU A 26 -11.46 -19.63 -10.69
N SER A 27 -12.35 -20.20 -11.50
CA SER A 27 -12.48 -21.65 -11.66
C SER A 27 -11.21 -22.24 -12.26
N ALA A 28 -10.64 -21.61 -13.28
CA ALA A 28 -9.38 -22.06 -13.87
C ALA A 28 -8.22 -21.95 -12.86
N ALA A 29 -8.19 -20.89 -12.05
CA ALA A 29 -7.21 -20.77 -10.96
C ALA A 29 -7.38 -21.89 -9.91
N ALA A 30 -8.63 -22.22 -9.52
CA ALA A 30 -8.89 -23.31 -8.60
C ALA A 30 -8.42 -24.66 -9.16
N SER A 31 -8.77 -24.98 -10.41
CA SER A 31 -8.30 -26.21 -11.08
C SER A 31 -6.77 -26.28 -11.15
N TYR A 32 -6.10 -25.17 -11.48
CA TYR A 32 -4.64 -25.11 -11.45
C TYR A 32 -4.08 -25.33 -10.04
N GLY A 33 -4.74 -24.78 -9.01
CA GLY A 33 -4.38 -25.01 -7.62
C GLY A 33 -4.48 -26.49 -7.24
N ASP A 34 -5.60 -27.13 -7.59
CA ASP A 34 -5.85 -28.55 -7.35
C ASP A 34 -4.79 -29.43 -8.03
N GLU A 35 -4.44 -29.14 -9.29
CA GLU A 35 -3.40 -29.84 -10.06
C GLU A 35 -1.99 -29.70 -9.45
N ASN A 36 -1.76 -28.69 -8.60
CA ASN A 36 -0.48 -28.39 -7.98
C ASN A 36 -0.53 -28.57 -6.45
N ASP A 37 -1.47 -29.37 -5.94
CA ASP A 37 -1.63 -29.70 -4.51
C ASP A 37 -1.75 -28.45 -3.60
N CYS A 38 -2.33 -27.36 -4.11
CA CYS A 38 -2.56 -26.14 -3.35
C CYS A 38 -3.86 -26.23 -2.55
N GLU A 39 -3.77 -26.15 -1.22
CA GLU A 39 -4.93 -26.25 -0.32
C GLU A 39 -5.81 -24.98 -0.35
N PHE A 40 -5.21 -23.83 -0.65
CA PHE A 40 -5.91 -22.54 -0.62
C PHE A 40 -5.61 -21.69 -1.85
N VAL A 41 -6.66 -21.03 -2.34
CA VAL A 41 -6.56 -19.95 -3.33
C VAL A 41 -6.72 -18.60 -2.62
N VAL A 42 -5.72 -17.74 -2.73
CA VAL A 42 -5.69 -16.41 -2.13
C VAL A 42 -5.71 -15.36 -3.24
N ALA A 43 -6.63 -14.40 -3.17
CA ALA A 43 -6.69 -13.28 -4.13
C ALA A 43 -6.17 -11.99 -3.51
N SER A 44 -5.16 -11.38 -4.14
CA SER A 44 -4.58 -10.10 -3.73
C SER A 44 -5.36 -8.95 -4.36
N ILE A 45 -6.29 -8.34 -3.61
CA ILE A 45 -7.13 -7.24 -4.09
C ILE A 45 -6.88 -5.97 -3.29
N PRO A 46 -6.81 -4.78 -3.94
CA PRO A 46 -6.73 -3.52 -3.22
C PRO A 46 -7.91 -3.33 -2.26
N ALA A 47 -7.64 -3.00 -1.00
CA ALA A 47 -8.67 -2.87 0.05
C ALA A 47 -9.76 -1.82 -0.28
N HIS A 48 -9.46 -0.83 -1.13
CA HIS A 48 -10.40 0.21 -1.54
C HIS A 48 -11.25 -0.17 -2.77
N ALA A 49 -10.94 -1.28 -3.45
CA ALA A 49 -11.66 -1.74 -4.63
C ALA A 49 -12.96 -2.45 -4.23
N ARG A 50 -14.05 -1.67 -4.03
CA ARG A 50 -15.33 -2.17 -3.50
C ARG A 50 -15.96 -3.30 -4.33
N GLU A 51 -15.94 -3.18 -5.66
CA GLU A 51 -16.60 -4.13 -6.55
C GLU A 51 -15.92 -5.53 -6.54
N PRO A 52 -14.59 -5.64 -6.72
CA PRO A 52 -13.89 -6.92 -6.56
C PRO A 52 -14.04 -7.53 -5.16
N ASN A 53 -13.87 -6.72 -4.09
CA ASN A 53 -14.04 -7.22 -2.72
C ASN A 53 -15.45 -7.79 -2.48
N ARG A 54 -16.50 -7.06 -2.89
CA ARG A 54 -17.88 -7.55 -2.79
C ARG A 54 -18.10 -8.84 -3.57
N TYR A 55 -17.52 -8.95 -4.76
CA TYR A 55 -17.63 -10.16 -5.57
C TYR A 55 -16.97 -11.37 -4.88
N LEU A 56 -15.75 -11.21 -4.38
CA LEU A 56 -15.03 -12.27 -3.65
C LEU A 56 -15.75 -12.67 -2.36
N THR A 57 -16.26 -11.71 -1.58
CA THR A 57 -17.08 -12.02 -0.40
C THR A 57 -18.33 -12.84 -0.76
N LYS A 58 -18.98 -12.53 -1.89
CA LYS A 58 -20.13 -13.33 -2.37
C LYS A 58 -19.75 -14.75 -2.77
N LEU A 59 -18.50 -14.99 -3.17
CA LEU A 59 -17.97 -16.32 -3.47
C LEU A 59 -17.49 -17.08 -2.22
N GLY A 60 -17.49 -16.45 -1.04
CA GLY A 60 -17.03 -17.08 0.21
C GLY A 60 -15.56 -16.82 0.55
N PHE A 61 -14.86 -15.95 -0.18
CA PHE A 61 -13.51 -15.53 0.23
C PHE A 61 -13.59 -14.72 1.53
N ASN A 62 -12.77 -15.13 2.50
CA ASN A 62 -12.57 -14.41 3.75
C ASN A 62 -11.30 -13.54 3.69
N GLN A 63 -11.35 -12.40 4.37
CA GLN A 63 -10.19 -11.53 4.46
C GLN A 63 -9.18 -12.09 5.46
N ILE A 64 -8.04 -12.59 4.97
CA ILE A 64 -6.98 -13.18 5.82
C ILE A 64 -5.85 -12.20 6.16
N ALA A 65 -5.65 -11.14 5.36
CA ALA A 65 -4.58 -10.17 5.56
C ALA A 65 -4.91 -8.79 4.98
N VAL A 66 -4.20 -7.76 5.47
CA VAL A 66 -4.21 -6.39 4.91
C VAL A 66 -2.78 -5.95 4.65
N LEU A 67 -2.42 -5.78 3.38
CA LEU A 67 -1.13 -5.20 2.99
C LEU A 67 -1.20 -3.67 3.03
N ARG A 68 -0.18 -3.03 3.60
CA ARG A 68 -0.04 -1.57 3.66
C ARG A 68 1.10 -1.14 2.74
N ALA A 69 0.84 -0.13 1.90
CA ALA A 69 1.83 0.40 0.98
C ALA A 69 2.14 1.88 1.29
N ILE A 70 3.40 2.24 1.08
CA ILE A 70 3.88 3.61 1.06
C ILE A 70 4.93 3.71 -0.05
N SER A 71 5.05 4.85 -0.74
CA SER A 71 6.15 5.02 -1.69
C SER A 71 7.49 4.94 -0.97
N SER A 72 8.47 4.29 -1.58
CA SER A 72 9.79 4.13 -0.99
C SER A 72 10.47 5.48 -0.69
N SER A 73 10.24 6.49 -1.53
CA SER A 73 10.70 7.87 -1.31
C SER A 73 10.09 8.51 -0.06
N LYS A 74 8.77 8.35 0.13
CA LYS A 74 8.07 8.87 1.32
C LYS A 74 8.49 8.11 2.57
N LEU A 75 8.71 6.80 2.48
CA LEU A 75 9.25 6.01 3.58
C LEU A 75 10.64 6.51 3.99
N ARG A 76 11.57 6.63 3.02
CA ARG A 76 12.92 7.17 3.28
C ARG A 76 12.88 8.57 3.88
N SER A 77 12.07 9.47 3.34
CA SER A 77 11.90 10.83 3.88
C SER A 77 11.39 10.84 5.33
N ARG A 78 10.40 9.98 5.65
CA ARG A 78 9.84 9.88 7.01
C ARG A 78 10.84 9.29 8.02
N LEU A 79 11.65 8.32 7.59
CA LEU A 79 12.67 7.68 8.42
C LEU A 79 13.89 8.60 8.64
N THR A 80 14.36 9.29 7.59
CA THR A 80 15.50 10.22 7.68
C THR A 80 15.15 11.55 8.35
N GLY A 81 13.95 12.09 8.11
CA GLY A 81 13.48 13.31 8.78
C GLY A 81 13.38 13.17 10.30
N LYS A 82 13.10 11.97 10.82
CA LYS A 82 13.17 11.69 12.27
C LYS A 82 14.60 11.79 12.83
N VAL A 83 15.63 11.53 12.02
CA VAL A 83 17.05 11.65 12.42
C VAL A 83 17.49 13.11 12.35
N THR A 84 17.05 13.88 11.36
CA THR A 84 17.41 15.30 11.20
C THR A 84 16.66 16.24 12.15
N HIS A 85 15.50 15.83 12.67
CA HIS A 85 14.83 16.47 13.80
C HIS A 85 15.39 16.02 15.17
N SER A 86 16.70 15.72 15.26
CA SER A 86 17.38 15.90 16.54
C SER A 86 17.11 17.33 17.01
N ARG A 87 16.78 17.48 18.30
CA ARG A 87 16.45 18.77 18.93
C ARG A 87 17.52 19.85 18.64
N ASP A 88 18.73 19.45 18.28
CA ASP A 88 19.84 20.32 17.92
C ASP A 88 19.67 21.07 16.59
N THR A 89 19.07 20.47 15.55
CA THR A 89 18.82 21.18 14.29
C THR A 89 17.74 22.27 14.47
N GLY A 90 16.71 21.97 15.26
CA GLY A 90 15.67 22.93 15.65
C GLY A 90 16.26 24.09 16.46
N LYS A 91 17.16 23.80 17.42
CA LYS A 91 17.91 24.81 18.17
C LYS A 91 18.81 25.67 17.27
N LEU A 92 19.54 25.07 16.33
CA LEU A 92 20.43 25.81 15.41
C LEU A 92 19.65 26.75 14.48
N ILE A 93 18.48 26.35 13.99
CA ILE A 93 17.60 27.22 13.20
C ILE A 93 17.04 28.36 14.06
N ALA A 94 16.67 28.10 15.32
CA ALA A 94 16.23 29.14 16.25
C ALA A 94 17.36 30.14 16.57
N VAL A 95 18.58 29.66 16.83
CA VAL A 95 19.76 30.50 17.08
C VAL A 95 20.08 31.38 15.86
N ARG A 96 20.07 30.83 14.64
CA ARG A 96 20.28 31.62 13.40
C ARG A 96 19.24 32.71 13.22
N ARG A 97 17.96 32.47 13.57
CA ARG A 97 16.90 33.48 13.50
C ARG A 97 17.14 34.62 14.48
N THR A 98 17.57 34.32 15.70
CA THR A 98 17.87 35.34 16.73
C THR A 98 19.07 36.20 16.33
N LEU A 99 20.14 35.58 15.81
CA LEU A 99 21.34 36.31 15.37
C LEU A 99 21.07 37.24 14.18
N ARG A 100 20.21 36.82 13.23
CA ARG A 100 19.77 37.68 12.12
C ARG A 100 18.92 38.86 12.58
N ARG A 101 18.02 38.67 13.56
CA ARG A 101 17.26 39.78 14.16
C ARG A 101 18.15 40.80 14.84
N ARG A 102 19.24 40.35 15.50
CA ARG A 102 20.20 41.27 16.14
C ARG A 102 21.09 42.03 15.14
N HIS A 103 21.45 41.41 14.01
CA HIS A 103 22.24 42.07 12.97
C HIS A 103 21.43 43.07 12.13
N GLY A 104 20.13 42.85 11.95
CA GLY A 104 19.25 43.80 11.24
C GLY A 104 18.90 45.08 12.02
N GLY A 105 19.32 45.20 13.29
CA GLY A 105 19.07 46.37 14.14
C GLY A 105 20.25 47.36 14.28
N ARG A 106 21.41 47.10 13.66
CA ARG A 106 22.63 47.93 13.76
C ARG A 106 22.95 48.68 12.46
N THR A 107 21.93 49.14 11.73
CA THR A 107 22.13 50.01 10.56
C THR A 107 21.09 51.14 10.58
N LYS A 108 21.16 51.96 11.62
CA LYS A 108 20.67 53.35 11.62
C LYS A 108 21.44 54.13 12.67
N ALA A 109 22.52 54.74 12.21
CA ALA A 109 23.14 55.96 12.74
C ALA A 109 23.90 56.57 11.57
#